data_AF-A0A7W1NS01-F1
#
_entry.id   AF-A0A7W1NS01-F1
#
_cell.length_a   1.000
_cell.length_b   1.000
_cell.length_c   1.000
_cell.angle_alpha   90.00
_cell.angle_beta   90.00
_cell.angle_gamma   90.00
#
_symmetry.space_group_name_H-M   'P 1'
#
loop_
_entity.id
_entity.type
_entity.pdbx_description
1 polymer ?
#
loop_
_entity_poly.entity_id
_entity_poly.type
_entity_poly.pdbx_seq_one_letter_code
_entity_poly.pdbx_strand_id
1 'polypeptide(L)'
;MLFTRNPQNPLIKPSDVKPSRPDFEVIGAFNAGVTRYKDEVILLLRVAERPLNTDSAWTAYPFMDKNGDISIRRVPRNDARYNLSDSRLIFDTQTEQVLLTSISHIRLAHSK
;
A
#
# COMPACT_ATOMS: atom_id res chain seq x y z
N MET A 1 23.36 -8.85 -22.09
CA MET A 1 23.32 -8.98 -20.61
C MET A 1 22.41 -10.15 -20.28
N LEU A 2 22.91 -11.15 -19.55
CA LEU A 2 22.13 -12.30 -19.09
C LEU A 2 21.69 -12.02 -17.64
N PHE A 3 20.40 -12.09 -17.37
CA PHE A 3 19.83 -11.90 -16.04
C PHE A 3 19.54 -13.25 -15.41
N THR A 4 20.18 -13.57 -14.29
CA THR A 4 19.81 -14.73 -13.48
C THR A 4 18.77 -14.30 -12.45
N ARG A 5 17.55 -14.82 -12.56
CA ARG A 5 16.49 -14.60 -11.57
C ARG A 5 16.60 -15.64 -10.46
N ASN A 6 16.36 -15.22 -9.21
CA ASN A 6 16.28 -16.16 -8.10
C ASN A 6 15.08 -17.11 -8.31
N PRO A 7 15.26 -18.45 -8.19
CA PRO A 7 14.18 -19.42 -8.37
C PRO A 7 13.05 -19.29 -7.34
N GLN A 8 13.29 -18.67 -6.19
CA GLN A 8 12.28 -18.41 -5.16
C GLN A 8 11.43 -17.16 -5.44
N ASN A 9 11.63 -16.47 -6.57
CA ASN A 9 10.82 -15.31 -6.90
C ASN A 9 9.33 -15.68 -7.07
N PRO A 10 8.39 -14.84 -6.56
CA PRO A 10 8.63 -13.65 -5.75
C PRO A 10 9.04 -14.01 -4.31
N LEU A 11 10.11 -13.38 -3.81
CA LEU A 11 10.68 -13.67 -2.48
C LEU A 11 9.73 -13.33 -1.33
N ILE A 12 8.96 -12.25 -1.48
CA ILE A 12 7.98 -11.77 -0.50
C ILE A 12 6.76 -11.28 -1.28
N LYS A 13 5.57 -11.74 -0.87
CA LYS A 13 4.27 -11.41 -1.46
C LYS A 13 3.39 -10.68 -0.43
N PRO A 14 2.33 -9.98 -0.86
CA PRO A 14 1.39 -9.37 0.07
C PRO A 14 0.82 -10.36 1.12
N SER A 15 0.55 -11.60 0.71
CA SER A 15 0.04 -12.68 1.58
C SER A 15 0.98 -13.07 2.72
N ASP A 16 2.27 -12.76 2.61
CA ASP A 16 3.29 -13.12 3.60
C ASP A 16 3.34 -12.09 4.74
N VAL A 17 2.64 -10.96 4.58
CA VAL A 17 2.63 -9.84 5.52
C VAL A 17 1.22 -9.69 6.10
N LYS A 18 1.13 -9.76 7.43
CA LYS A 18 -0.13 -9.45 8.13
C LYS A 18 -0.40 -7.94 8.09
N PRO A 19 -1.63 -7.50 7.80
CA PRO A 19 -1.99 -6.08 7.84
C PRO A 19 -1.83 -5.52 9.24
N SER A 20 -1.56 -4.22 9.32
CA SER A 20 -1.39 -3.48 10.57
C SER A 20 -2.68 -3.34 11.38
N ARG A 21 -3.84 -3.41 10.69
CA ARG A 21 -5.19 -3.32 11.27
C ARG A 21 -6.12 -4.38 10.68
N PRO A 22 -7.15 -4.83 11.42
CA PRO A 22 -8.10 -5.83 10.93
C PRO A 22 -9.07 -5.31 9.86
N ASP A 23 -9.27 -4.00 9.75
CA ASP A 23 -10.11 -3.35 8.74
C ASP A 23 -9.35 -2.98 7.46
N PHE A 24 -8.12 -3.49 7.29
CA PHE A 24 -7.23 -3.27 6.15
C PHE A 24 -6.74 -4.59 5.54
N GLU A 25 -6.32 -4.54 4.29
CA GLU A 25 -5.58 -5.60 3.61
C GLU A 25 -4.24 -5.10 3.08
N VAL A 26 -3.22 -5.96 3.08
CA VAL A 26 -1.94 -5.69 2.43
C VAL A 26 -2.09 -5.93 0.93
N ILE A 27 -1.85 -4.89 0.14
CA ILE A 27 -1.89 -4.97 -1.34
C ILE A 27 -0.50 -4.97 -1.97
N GLY A 28 0.54 -4.74 -1.18
CA GLY A 28 1.92 -4.71 -1.66
C GLY A 28 2.94 -4.86 -0.54
N ALA A 29 3.98 -5.65 -0.79
CA ALA A 29 5.24 -5.67 -0.04
C ALA A 29 6.38 -5.58 -1.06
N PHE A 30 6.88 -4.37 -1.32
CA PHE A 30 7.67 -4.09 -2.52
C PHE A 30 8.62 -2.88 -2.32
N ASN A 31 9.34 -2.51 -3.38
CA ASN A 31 10.24 -1.35 -3.43
C ASN A 31 11.17 -1.22 -2.21
N ALA A 32 11.79 -2.34 -1.83
CA ALA A 32 12.59 -2.40 -0.63
C ALA A 32 13.88 -1.58 -0.78
N GLY A 33 14.21 -0.81 0.26
CA GLY A 33 15.60 -0.44 0.51
C GLY A 33 16.41 -1.69 0.89
N VAL A 34 17.68 -1.77 0.47
CA VAL A 34 18.53 -2.93 0.74
C VAL A 34 19.78 -2.49 1.47
N THR A 35 20.12 -3.18 2.55
CA THR A 35 21.41 -3.01 3.24
C THR A 35 21.92 -4.34 3.77
N ARG A 36 23.19 -4.38 4.16
CA ARG A 36 23.77 -5.48 4.93
C ARG A 36 24.05 -4.99 6.34
N TYR A 37 23.63 -5.76 7.34
CA TYR A 37 23.98 -5.51 8.73
C TYR A 37 24.51 -6.82 9.32
N LYS A 38 25.79 -6.81 9.71
CA LYS A 38 26.52 -8.03 10.09
C LYS A 38 26.46 -9.08 8.96
N ASP A 39 26.04 -10.30 9.28
CA ASP A 39 25.89 -11.44 8.38
C ASP A 39 24.51 -11.51 7.68
N GLU A 40 23.64 -10.51 7.85
CA GLU A 40 22.29 -10.53 7.29
C GLU A 40 22.09 -9.49 6.17
N VAL A 41 21.32 -9.89 5.14
CA VAL A 41 20.71 -8.98 4.18
C VAL A 41 19.41 -8.47 4.79
N ILE A 42 19.26 -7.15 4.86
CA ILE A 42 18.04 -6.48 5.32
C ILE A 42 17.31 -5.86 4.14
N LEU A 43 16.01 -6.12 4.08
CA LEU A 43 15.05 -5.46 3.19
C LEU A 43 14.15 -4.55 4.01
N LEU A 44 14.17 -3.25 3.72
CA LEU A 44 13.22 -2.26 4.24
C LEU A 44 12.05 -2.16 3.27
N LEU A 45 11.09 -3.07 3.41
CA LEU A 45 9.94 -3.20 2.50
C LEU A 45 9.01 -2.00 2.66
N ARG A 46 8.56 -1.42 1.54
CA ARG A 46 7.34 -0.62 1.52
C ARG A 46 6.15 -1.58 1.56
N VAL A 47 5.43 -1.58 2.68
CA VAL A 47 4.17 -2.31 2.83
C VAL A 47 3.03 -1.34 2.57
N ALA A 48 2.25 -1.58 1.53
CA ALA A 48 1.07 -0.77 1.20
C ALA A 48 -0.20 -1.50 1.64
N GLU A 49 -1.05 -0.80 2.40
CA GLU A 49 -2.31 -1.30 2.91
C GLU A 49 -3.46 -0.40 2.49
N ARG A 50 -4.61 -0.99 2.18
CA ARG A 50 -5.85 -0.26 1.92
C ARG A 50 -6.99 -0.75 2.83
N PRO A 51 -7.97 0.10 3.13
CA PRO A 51 -9.18 -0.33 3.83
C PRO A 51 -9.88 -1.46 3.06
N LEU A 52 -10.46 -2.40 3.78
CA LEU A 52 -11.36 -3.38 3.19
C LEU A 52 -12.57 -2.66 2.57
N ASN A 53 -12.82 -2.87 1.28
CA ASN A 53 -13.97 -2.26 0.63
C ASN A 53 -15.19 -3.17 0.74
N THR A 54 -16.07 -2.89 1.70
CA THR A 54 -17.28 -3.69 1.95
C THR A 54 -18.50 -3.23 1.16
N ASP A 55 -18.44 -2.08 0.49
CA ASP A 55 -19.54 -1.51 -0.29
C ASP A 55 -19.06 -1.07 -1.68
N SER A 56 -19.62 -1.68 -2.71
CA SER A 56 -19.25 -1.42 -4.11
C SER A 56 -19.67 -0.03 -4.61
N ALA A 57 -20.60 0.66 -3.93
CA ALA A 57 -20.99 2.02 -4.28
C ALA A 57 -19.92 3.07 -3.89
N TRP A 58 -18.96 2.69 -3.05
CA TRP A 58 -17.96 3.59 -2.50
C TRP A 58 -16.53 3.15 -2.87
N THR A 59 -15.64 4.14 -2.85
CA THR A 59 -14.19 3.92 -2.79
C THR A 59 -13.72 4.38 -1.42
N ALA A 60 -13.31 3.44 -0.59
CA ALA A 60 -12.68 3.71 0.70
C ALA A 60 -11.20 4.05 0.52
N TYR A 61 -10.70 4.99 1.31
CA TYR A 61 -9.29 5.35 1.33
C TYR A 61 -8.84 5.70 2.75
N PRO A 62 -7.57 5.43 3.11
CA PRO A 62 -7.04 5.79 4.41
C PRO A 62 -6.68 7.27 4.45
N PHE A 63 -6.94 7.92 5.57
CA PHE A 63 -6.52 9.28 5.85
C PHE A 63 -5.87 9.34 7.22
N MET A 64 -4.60 9.75 7.27
CA MET A 64 -3.88 9.99 8.51
C MET A 64 -3.96 11.48 8.85
N ASP A 65 -4.42 11.79 10.06
CA ASP A 65 -4.46 13.17 10.53
C ASP A 65 -3.11 13.65 11.09
N LYS A 66 -3.09 14.89 11.57
CA LYS A 66 -1.89 15.52 12.13
C LYS A 66 -1.37 14.87 13.43
N ASN A 67 -2.19 14.08 14.12
CA ASN A 67 -1.82 13.37 15.33
C ASN A 67 -1.28 11.97 15.03
N GLY A 68 -1.39 11.52 13.77
CA GLY A 68 -1.01 10.18 13.34
C GLY A 68 -2.17 9.18 13.38
N ASP A 69 -3.39 9.61 13.70
CA ASP A 69 -4.55 8.73 13.74
C ASP A 69 -5.04 8.44 12.32
N ILE A 70 -5.21 7.16 12.00
CA ILE A 70 -5.69 6.71 10.69
C ILE A 70 -7.20 6.49 10.75
N SER A 71 -7.92 7.21 9.90
CA SER A 71 -9.35 7.05 9.67
C SER A 71 -9.63 6.52 8.26
N ILE A 72 -10.74 5.82 8.08
CA ILE A 72 -11.23 5.41 6.75
C ILE A 72 -12.22 6.48 6.27
N ARG A 73 -11.92 7.09 5.13
CA ARG A 73 -12.83 8.01 4.43
C ARG A 73 -13.34 7.35 3.15
N ARG A 74 -14.42 7.91 2.58
CA ARG A 74 -15.09 7.33 1.41
C ARG A 74 -15.51 8.42 0.43
N VAL A 75 -15.45 8.09 -0.85
CA VAL A 75 -16.05 8.88 -1.93
C VAL A 75 -17.03 8.00 -2.72
N PRO A 76 -18.16 8.54 -3.22
CA PRO A 76 -19.06 7.78 -4.07
C PRO A 76 -18.39 7.47 -5.41
N ARG A 77 -18.58 6.25 -5.94
CA ARG A 77 -17.99 5.87 -7.24
C ARG A 77 -18.67 6.51 -8.44
N ASN A 78 -19.94 6.88 -8.30
CA ASN A 78 -20.76 7.46 -9.36
C ASN A 78 -20.74 9.00 -9.38
N ASP A 79 -19.99 9.62 -8.47
CA ASP A 79 -19.87 11.07 -8.40
C ASP A 79 -18.84 11.55 -9.45
N ALA A 80 -19.32 12.33 -10.42
CA ALA A 80 -18.52 12.88 -11.51
C ALA A 80 -17.39 13.81 -11.03
N ARG A 81 -17.43 14.27 -9.77
CA ARG A 81 -16.33 14.99 -9.14
C ARG A 81 -15.05 14.17 -9.05
N TYR A 82 -15.16 12.85 -8.84
CA TYR A 82 -14.00 12.00 -8.58
C TYR A 82 -13.63 11.19 -9.81
N ASN A 83 -12.40 11.38 -10.31
CA ASN A 83 -11.80 10.48 -11.27
C ASN A 83 -11.12 9.32 -10.54
N LEU A 84 -11.67 8.11 -10.75
CA LEU A 84 -11.27 6.86 -10.12
C LEU A 84 -10.65 5.86 -11.13
N SER A 85 -10.19 6.34 -12.28
CA SER A 85 -9.64 5.49 -13.35
C SER A 85 -8.34 4.79 -12.96
N ASP A 86 -7.51 5.41 -12.13
CA ASP A 86 -6.33 4.77 -11.52
C ASP A 86 -6.69 4.24 -10.13
N SER A 87 -6.66 2.91 -9.96
CA SER A 87 -6.99 2.25 -8.69
C SER A 87 -6.16 2.70 -7.47
N ARG A 88 -5.02 3.36 -7.70
CA ARG A 88 -4.12 3.87 -6.64
C ARG A 88 -4.53 5.25 -6.15
N LEU A 89 -5.34 5.97 -6.92
CA LEU A 89 -5.60 7.39 -6.77
C LEU A 89 -7.10 7.69 -6.71
N ILE A 90 -7.46 8.74 -6.00
CA ILE A 90 -8.71 9.44 -6.16
C ILE A 90 -8.33 10.85 -6.56
N PHE A 91 -8.64 11.24 -7.79
CA PHE A 91 -8.44 12.62 -8.23
C PHE A 91 -9.74 13.39 -8.08
N ASP A 92 -9.72 14.42 -7.24
CA ASP A 92 -10.83 15.34 -7.03
C ASP A 92 -10.75 16.47 -8.05
N THR A 93 -11.63 16.43 -9.05
CA THR A 93 -11.63 17.39 -10.17
C THR A 93 -12.02 18.81 -9.76
N GLN A 94 -12.67 19.00 -8.60
CA GLN A 94 -13.05 20.33 -8.11
C GLN A 94 -11.92 21.02 -7.34
N THR A 95 -11.13 20.26 -6.59
CA THR A 95 -10.05 20.79 -5.75
C THR A 95 -8.66 20.56 -6.34
N GLU A 96 -8.58 19.82 -7.44
CA GLU A 96 -7.36 19.33 -8.08
C GLU A 96 -6.46 18.50 -7.14
N GLN A 97 -7.03 17.97 -6.05
CA GLN A 97 -6.31 17.15 -5.09
C GLN A 97 -6.20 15.70 -5.55
N VAL A 98 -5.04 15.09 -5.29
CA VAL A 98 -4.80 13.66 -5.47
C VAL A 98 -4.74 13.01 -4.09
N LEU A 99 -5.66 12.08 -3.83
CA LEU A 99 -5.65 11.24 -2.64
C LEU A 99 -5.19 9.83 -3.02
N LEU A 100 -4.53 9.14 -2.09
CA LEU A 100 -4.12 7.76 -2.29
C LEU A 100 -5.17 6.81 -1.72
N THR A 101 -5.43 5.70 -2.43
CA THR A 101 -6.32 4.63 -1.96
C THR A 101 -5.65 3.68 -0.96
N SER A 102 -4.37 3.89 -0.67
CA SER A 102 -3.58 3.11 0.28
C SER A 102 -2.65 3.99 1.09
N ILE A 103 -2.28 3.53 2.28
CA ILE A 103 -1.21 4.10 3.09
C ILE A 103 -0.05 3.11 3.13
N SER A 104 1.18 3.59 3.24
CA SER A 104 2.35 2.72 3.32
C SER A 104 3.15 2.96 4.59
N HIS A 105 3.76 1.88 5.09
CA HIS A 105 4.76 1.94 6.15
C HIS A 105 5.98 1.09 5.75
N ILE A 106 7.07 1.23 6.50
CA ILE A 106 8.28 0.45 6.29
C ILE A 106 8.30 -0.74 7.26
N ARG A 107 8.55 -1.93 6.73
CA ARG A 107 8.70 -3.15 7.53
C ARG A 107 9.99 -3.87 7.17
N LEU A 108 10.73 -4.28 8.19
CA LEU A 108 11.98 -5.00 8.03
C LEU A 108 11.72 -6.48 7.73
N ALA A 109 12.41 -7.01 6.72
CA ALA A 109 12.67 -8.44 6.54
C ALA A 109 14.18 -8.68 6.51
N HIS A 110 14.64 -9.84 6.98
CA HIS A 110 16.05 -10.20 7.00
C HIS A 110 16.27 -11.63 6.52
N SER A 111 17.42 -11.89 5.93
CA SER A 111 17.90 -13.23 5.55
C SER A 111 19.39 -13.35 5.85
N LYS A 112 19.79 -14.53 6.31
CA LYS A 112 21.19 -14.96 6.29
C LYS A 112 21.63 -15.35 4.88
#